data_AF-A0A3A1N620-F1
#
_entry.id   AF-A0A3A1N620-F1
#
_cell.length_a   1.000
_cell.length_b   1.000
_cell.length_c   1.000
_cell.angle_alpha   90.00
_cell.angle_beta   90.00
_cell.angle_gamma   90.00
#
_symmetry.space_group_name_H-M   'P 1'
#
loop_
_entity.id
_entity.type
_entity.pdbx_description
1 polymer ?
#
loop_
_entity_poly.entity_id
_entity_poly.type
_entity_poly.pdbx_seq_one_letter_code
_entity_poly.pdbx_strand_id
1 'polypeptide(L)'
;MLLDEMLKVGDKKEIPFLTELESHENPKISNKAFEIKNELQSKLGVMSDTERRRLPMNLCFIYDEFNIRPSKVDKDLDFEIELDILNMKQK
;
A
#
# COMPACT_ATOMS: atom_id res chain seq x y z
N MET A 1 16.64 -11.36 -7.00
CA MET A 1 17.36 -10.17 -6.49
C MET A 1 17.36 -10.22 -4.96
N LEU A 2 18.21 -9.46 -4.26
CA LEU A 2 18.34 -9.50 -2.79
C LEU A 2 16.99 -9.43 -2.06
N LEU A 3 16.11 -8.54 -2.52
CA LEU A 3 14.77 -8.36 -2.00
C LEU A 3 13.91 -9.65 -2.06
N ASP A 4 13.98 -10.42 -3.15
CA ASP A 4 13.25 -11.68 -3.27
C ASP A 4 13.78 -12.77 -2.33
N GLU A 5 15.05 -12.69 -1.92
CA GLU A 5 15.62 -13.60 -0.92
C GLU A 5 15.13 -13.27 0.48
N MET A 6 14.98 -11.98 0.81
CA MET A 6 14.43 -11.54 2.10
C MET A 6 13.00 -12.05 2.31
N LEU A 7 12.21 -12.21 1.26
CA LEU A 7 10.89 -12.84 1.35
C LEU A 7 10.96 -14.33 1.72
N LYS A 8 11.95 -15.04 1.17
CA LYS A 8 12.11 -16.49 1.35
C LYS A 8 12.63 -16.84 2.74
N VAL A 9 13.66 -16.13 3.20
CA VAL A 9 14.41 -16.48 4.43
C VAL A 9 14.43 -15.38 5.50
N GLY A 10 13.85 -14.21 5.24
CA GLY A 10 13.83 -13.11 6.21
C GLY A 10 12.91 -13.35 7.40
N ASP A 11 13.15 -12.59 8.46
CA ASP A 11 12.42 -12.62 9.73
C ASP A 11 11.93 -11.19 10.06
N LYS A 12 11.54 -10.93 11.31
CA LYS A 12 11.02 -9.63 11.75
C LYS A 12 12.06 -8.51 11.70
N LYS A 13 13.36 -8.83 11.66
CA LYS A 13 14.47 -7.85 11.70
C LYS A 13 14.64 -7.11 10.38
N GLU A 14 14.10 -7.66 9.31
CA GLU A 14 14.18 -7.16 7.96
C GLU A 14 13.07 -6.12 7.67
N ILE A 15 12.01 -6.09 8.49
CA ILE A 15 10.88 -5.15 8.33
C ILE A 15 11.30 -3.67 8.43
N PRO A 16 12.13 -3.24 9.40
CA PRO A 16 12.62 -1.86 9.46
C PRO A 16 13.37 -1.46 8.19
N PHE A 17 14.24 -2.34 7.69
CA PHE A 17 14.98 -2.10 6.45
C PHE A 17 14.06 -1.97 5.23
N LEU A 18 13.06 -2.86 5.11
CA LEU A 18 12.06 -2.77 4.04
C LEU A 18 11.23 -1.47 4.14
N THR A 19 10.97 -0.99 5.36
CA THR A 19 10.26 0.29 5.60
C THR A 19 11.10 1.49 5.15
N GLU A 20 12.42 1.47 5.37
CA GLU A 20 13.30 2.51 4.82
C GLU A 20 13.30 2.50 3.28
N LEU A 21 13.33 1.32 2.67
CA LEU A 21 13.31 1.17 1.21
C LEU A 21 11.99 1.61 0.57
N GLU A 22 10.87 1.60 1.29
CA GLU A 22 9.61 2.17 0.79
C GLU A 22 9.70 3.68 0.52
N SER A 23 10.59 4.38 1.24
CA SER A 23 10.81 5.83 1.05
C SER A 23 11.88 6.12 0.00
N HIS A 24 12.36 5.11 -0.73
CA HIS A 24 13.41 5.26 -1.73
C HIS A 24 12.89 6.01 -2.97
N GLU A 25 13.68 6.95 -3.50
CA GLU A 25 13.29 7.82 -4.63
C GLU A 25 12.94 7.04 -5.90
N ASN A 26 13.61 5.91 -6.14
CA ASN A 26 13.30 5.01 -7.26
C ASN A 26 11.98 4.25 -7.00
N PRO A 27 10.92 4.48 -7.80
CA PRO A 27 9.61 3.86 -7.59
C PRO A 27 9.64 2.33 -7.70
N LYS A 28 10.54 1.77 -8.52
CA LYS A 28 10.68 0.31 -8.66
C LYS A 28 11.19 -0.33 -7.38
N ILE A 29 12.08 0.35 -6.67
CA ILE A 29 12.65 -0.13 -5.40
C ILE A 29 11.61 0.04 -4.29
N SER A 30 10.98 1.21 -4.21
CA SER A 30 9.93 1.50 -3.23
C SER A 30 8.76 0.52 -3.33
N ASN A 31 8.19 0.32 -4.53
CA ASN A 31 7.07 -0.60 -4.73
C ASN A 31 7.45 -2.04 -4.39
N LYS A 32 8.65 -2.48 -4.80
CA LYS A 32 9.12 -3.84 -4.54
C LYS A 32 9.37 -4.09 -3.05
N ALA A 33 9.89 -3.09 -2.33
CA ALA A 33 10.07 -3.16 -0.88
C ALA A 33 8.73 -3.26 -0.15
N PHE A 34 7.73 -2.48 -0.59
CA PHE A 34 6.37 -2.54 -0.04
C PHE A 34 5.72 -3.91 -0.21
N GLU A 35 5.77 -4.47 -1.42
CA GLU A 35 5.25 -5.81 -1.70
C GLU A 35 5.86 -6.86 -0.77
N ILE A 36 7.20 -6.88 -0.67
CA ILE A 36 7.91 -7.86 0.16
C ILE A 36 7.68 -7.63 1.64
N LYS A 37 7.59 -6.37 2.10
CA LYS A 37 7.27 -6.05 3.49
C LYS A 37 5.91 -6.62 3.88
N ASN A 38 4.89 -6.40 3.06
CA ASN A 38 3.54 -6.89 3.32
C ASN A 38 3.49 -8.42 3.31
N GLU A 39 4.15 -9.05 2.35
CA GLU A 39 4.16 -10.51 2.24
C GLU A 39 4.96 -11.16 3.38
N LEU A 40 6.07 -10.54 3.81
CA LEU A 40 6.86 -10.99 4.96
C LEU A 40 6.08 -10.79 6.28
N GLN A 41 5.44 -9.64 6.47
CA GLN A 41 4.57 -9.38 7.62
C GLN A 41 3.39 -10.35 7.69
N SER A 42 2.82 -10.68 6.54
CA SER A 42 1.76 -11.69 6.37
C SER A 42 2.26 -13.08 6.80
N LYS A 43 3.42 -13.51 6.29
CA LYS A 43 4.05 -14.80 6.60
C LYS A 43 4.40 -14.92 8.09
N LEU A 44 4.84 -13.83 8.72
CA LEU A 44 5.24 -13.79 10.14
C LEU A 44 4.06 -13.55 11.10
N GLY A 45 2.83 -13.36 10.58
CA GLY A 45 1.63 -13.08 11.38
C GLY A 45 1.71 -11.77 12.17
N VAL A 46 2.50 -10.79 11.69
CA VAL A 46 2.76 -9.52 12.40
C VAL A 46 1.65 -8.51 12.12
N MET A 47 0.98 -8.60 10.97
CA MET A 47 -0.11 -7.69 10.61
C MET A 47 -1.49 -8.30 10.85
N SER A 48 -2.38 -7.47 11.39
CA SER A 48 -3.80 -7.76 11.51
C SER A 48 -4.52 -7.52 10.18
N ASP A 49 -5.59 -8.27 9.89
CA ASP A 49 -6.41 -8.07 8.67
C ASP A 49 -6.95 -6.65 8.53
N THR A 50 -7.06 -5.92 9.63
CA THR A 50 -7.47 -4.50 9.66
C THR A 50 -6.41 -3.55 9.12
N GLU A 51 -5.11 -3.86 9.28
CA GLU A 51 -4.03 -3.04 8.73
C GLU A 51 -3.84 -3.27 7.24
N ARG A 52 -4.06 -4.50 6.76
CA ARG A 52 -4.04 -4.84 5.32
C ARG A 52 -5.06 -4.05 4.49
N ARG A 53 -6.18 -3.65 5.08
CA ARG A 53 -7.25 -2.90 4.40
C ARG A 53 -6.96 -1.41 4.24
N ARG A 54 -5.92 -0.89 4.91
CA ARG A 54 -5.53 0.51 4.76
C ARG A 54 -4.67 0.61 3.51
N LEU A 55 -5.23 1.21 2.46
CA LEU A 55 -4.47 1.52 1.26
C LEU A 55 -3.31 2.45 1.65
N PRO A 56 -2.07 2.15 1.24
CA PRO A 56 -0.94 3.05 1.47
C PRO A 56 -1.29 4.40 0.85
N MET A 57 -1.19 5.45 1.65
CA MET A 57 -1.51 6.82 1.25
C MET A 57 -0.36 7.43 0.42
N ASN A 58 0.22 6.64 -0.50
CA ASN A 58 1.26 7.09 -1.42
C ASN A 58 0.72 8.02 -2.52
N LEU A 59 -0.61 8.18 -2.62
CA LEU A 59 -1.28 9.10 -3.55
C LEU A 59 -1.49 10.51 -2.97
N CYS A 60 -1.00 10.80 -1.76
CA CYS A 60 -1.09 12.15 -1.19
C CYS A 60 -0.42 13.23 -2.04
N PHE A 61 0.65 12.89 -2.77
CA PHE A 61 1.31 13.86 -3.65
C PHE A 61 0.37 14.40 -4.72
N ILE A 62 -0.58 13.60 -5.22
CA ILE A 62 -1.52 14.02 -6.26
C ILE A 62 -2.48 15.07 -5.69
N TYR A 63 -2.91 14.92 -4.43
CA TYR A 63 -3.80 15.88 -3.79
C TYR A 63 -3.12 17.25 -3.63
N ASP A 64 -1.85 17.28 -3.27
CA ASP A 64 -1.10 18.52 -3.08
C ASP A 64 -0.65 19.15 -4.41
N GLU A 65 -0.15 18.35 -5.37
CA GLU A 65 0.36 18.83 -6.67
C GLU A 65 -0.76 19.39 -7.55
N PHE A 66 -1.92 18.74 -7.55
CA PHE A 66 -3.08 19.15 -8.35
C PHE A 66 -4.09 19.99 -7.55
N ASN A 67 -3.77 20.35 -6.30
CA ASN A 67 -4.66 21.05 -5.37
C ASN A 67 -6.04 20.39 -5.27
N ILE A 68 -6.07 19.06 -5.41
CA ILE A 68 -7.30 18.26 -5.32
C ILE A 68 -7.64 18.22 -3.83
N ARG A 69 -8.65 18.99 -3.46
CA ARG A 69 -9.25 18.90 -2.14
C ARG A 69 -10.35 17.85 -2.22
N PRO A 70 -10.54 17.00 -1.20
CA PRO A 70 -11.75 16.21 -1.10
C PRO A 70 -12.94 17.15 -1.28
N SER A 71 -13.81 16.89 -2.25
CA SER A 71 -15.02 17.70 -2.40
C SER A 71 -15.76 17.63 -1.07
N LYS A 72 -16.37 18.75 -0.66
CA LYS A 72 -17.32 18.71 0.46
C LYS A 72 -18.33 17.62 0.10
N VAL A 73 -18.47 16.61 0.96
CA VAL A 73 -19.36 15.47 0.72
C VAL A 73 -20.75 16.04 0.45
N ASP A 74 -21.10 16.08 -0.82
CA ASP A 74 -22.40 16.49 -1.29
C ASP A 74 -23.25 15.22 -1.32
N LYS A 75 -24.33 15.21 -0.54
CA LYS A 75 -25.18 14.04 -0.36
C LYS A 75 -26.01 13.75 -1.61
N ASP A 76 -26.12 14.73 -2.50
CA ASP A 76 -26.89 14.64 -3.73
C ASP A 76 -26.00 14.42 -4.97
N LEU A 77 -24.69 14.28 -4.76
CA LEU A 77 -23.73 14.03 -5.84
C LEU A 77 -23.70 12.55 -6.18
N ASP A 78 -24.54 12.17 -7.15
CA ASP A 78 -24.50 10.85 -7.77
C ASP A 78 -23.37 10.85 -8.81
N PHE A 79 -22.23 10.30 -8.44
CA PHE A 79 -21.19 9.99 -9.41
C PHE A 79 -21.72 8.80 -10.19
N GLU A 80 -22.33 9.02 -11.36
CA GLU A 80 -22.82 8.00 -12.31
C GLU A 80 -21.73 6.97 -12.75
N ILE A 81 -20.59 6.96 -12.07
CA ILE A 81 -19.49 6.02 -12.15
C ILE A 81 -19.53 5.16 -10.87
N GLU A 82 -20.01 3.92 -11.00
CA GLU A 82 -19.84 2.92 -9.94
C GLU A 82 -18.34 2.62 -9.77
N LEU A 83 -17.78 2.98 -8.62
CA LEU A 83 -16.43 2.58 -8.22
C LEU A 83 -16.44 1.07 -7.92
N ASP A 84 -16.22 0.27 -8.96
CA ASP A 84 -16.12 -1.21 -8.91
C ASP A 84 -14.91 -1.75 -8.11
N ILE A 85 -14.20 -0.88 -7.38
CA ILE A 85 -13.01 -1.23 -6.60
C ILE A 85 -13.34 -2.23 -5.47
N LEU A 86 -14.59 -2.28 -5.00
CA LEU A 86 -15.04 -3.20 -3.96
C LEU A 86 -15.67 -4.50 -4.50
N ASN A 87 -15.86 -4.63 -5.82
CA ASN A 87 -16.52 -5.79 -6.43
C ASN A 87 -15.57 -6.94 -6.81
N MET A 88 -14.27 -6.84 -6.52
CA MET A 88 -13.36 -7.98 -6.61
C MET A 88 -13.65 -8.95 -5.44
N LYS A 89 -14.70 -9.75 -5.60
CA LYS A 89 -15.00 -10.89 -4.75
C LYS A 89 -13.75 -11.76 -4.59
N GLN A 90 -13.37 -11.94 -3.33
CA GLN A 90 -12.47 -13.00 -2.89
C GLN A 90 -12.98 -14.34 -3.45
N LYS A 91 -12.09 -15.08 -4.10
CA LYS A 91 -12.31 -16.48 -4.49
C LYS A 91 -11.17 -17.32 -3.94
#